data_AF-A0A257L4C5-F1
#
_entry.id   AF-A0A257L4C5-F1
#
_cell.length_a   1.000
_cell.length_b   1.000
_cell.length_c   1.000
_cell.angle_alpha   90.00
_cell.angle_beta   90.00
_cell.angle_gamma   90.00
#
_symmetry.space_group_name_H-M   'P 1'
#
loop_
_entity.id
_entity.type
_entity.pdbx_description
1 polymer ?
#
loop_
_entity_poly.entity_id
_entity_poly.type
_entity_poly.pdbx_seq_one_letter_code
_entity_poly.pdbx_strand_id
1 'polypeptide(L)'
;QFHYFALRKMHFLMRSIALVCFPGGFGTLDELFETMTLVQTGKSRKRPILLFGRAFWEKLINFQHLVDTGMISPGDENLFHFVETAEEAWEYLAGHYGFDATPTETGDLAVDI
;
A
#
# COMPACT_ATOMS: atom_id res chain seq x y z
N GLN A 1 -14.27 -19.58 -11.46
CA GLN A 1 -14.54 -18.20 -11.91
C GLN A 1 -15.32 -17.50 -10.79
N PHE A 2 -14.71 -16.53 -10.10
CA PHE A 2 -15.40 -15.79 -9.02
C PHE A 2 -16.42 -14.84 -9.65
N HIS A 3 -17.72 -15.13 -9.47
CA HIS A 3 -18.82 -14.40 -10.10
C HIS A 3 -19.16 -13.05 -9.42
N TYR A 4 -18.51 -12.72 -8.30
CA TYR A 4 -18.72 -11.45 -7.59
C TYR A 4 -17.38 -10.78 -7.27
N PHE A 5 -17.08 -9.70 -7.99
CA PHE A 5 -15.88 -8.88 -7.83
C PHE A 5 -15.67 -8.43 -6.37
N ALA A 6 -16.76 -8.08 -5.68
CA ALA A 6 -16.73 -7.64 -4.28
C ALA A 6 -16.21 -8.71 -3.30
N LEU A 7 -16.50 -9.99 -3.52
CA LEU A 7 -16.05 -11.06 -2.62
C LEU A 7 -14.54 -11.27 -2.69
N ARG A 8 -13.92 -11.06 -3.87
CA ARG A 8 -12.46 -11.14 -4.02
C ARG A 8 -11.76 -10.01 -3.27
N LYS A 9 -12.29 -8.78 -3.39
CA LYS A 9 -11.79 -7.59 -2.69
C LYS A 9 -11.88 -7.75 -1.17
N MET A 10 -13.03 -8.20 -0.66
CA MET A 10 -13.22 -8.44 0.77
C MET A 10 -12.22 -9.47 1.32
N HIS A 11 -11.97 -10.57 0.60
CA HIS A 11 -11.08 -11.63 1.10
C HIS A 11 -9.61 -11.18 1.15
N PHE A 12 -9.19 -10.38 0.16
CA PHE A 12 -7.87 -9.76 0.12
C PHE A 12 -7.68 -8.81 1.31
N LEU A 13 -8.62 -7.87 1.48
CA LEU A 13 -8.61 -6.92 2.59
C LEU A 13 -8.70 -7.60 3.96
N MET A 14 -9.46 -8.68 4.11
CA MET A 14 -9.63 -9.33 5.41
C MET A 14 -8.36 -10.07 5.87
N ARG A 15 -7.58 -10.62 4.94
CA ARG A 15 -6.44 -11.50 5.28
C ARG A 15 -5.06 -10.87 5.14
N SER A 16 -4.90 -9.79 4.37
CA SER A 16 -3.60 -9.15 4.15
C SER A 16 -3.08 -8.50 5.43
N ILE A 17 -1.80 -8.64 5.77
CA ILE A 17 -1.23 -7.86 6.89
C ILE A 17 -0.89 -6.44 6.44
N ALA A 18 -0.49 -6.26 5.18
CA ALA A 18 -0.19 -4.98 4.55
C ALA A 18 -0.76 -4.92 3.13
N LEU A 19 -0.90 -3.70 2.59
CA LEU A 19 -1.12 -3.45 1.17
C LEU A 19 0.18 -2.94 0.55
N VAL A 20 0.58 -3.53 -0.58
CA VAL A 20 1.74 -3.07 -1.35
C VAL A 20 1.28 -2.81 -2.77
N CYS A 21 1.41 -1.56 -3.22
CA CYS A 21 0.94 -1.09 -4.53
C CYS A 21 2.13 -0.66 -5.39
N PHE A 22 2.31 -1.37 -6.50
CA PHE A 22 3.20 -0.96 -7.59
C PHE A 22 2.49 0.01 -8.55
N PRO A 23 3.24 0.77 -9.38
CA PRO A 23 2.66 1.59 -10.43
C PRO A 23 1.64 0.81 -11.27
N GLY A 24 0.42 1.33 -11.38
CA GLY A 24 -0.70 0.62 -11.97
C GLY A 24 -1.83 1.52 -12.43
N GLY A 25 -2.81 0.92 -13.10
CA GLY A 25 -3.97 1.62 -13.65
C GLY A 25 -5.18 1.62 -12.70
N PHE A 26 -6.38 1.74 -13.26
CA PHE A 26 -7.62 1.89 -12.49
C PHE A 26 -7.89 0.78 -11.47
N GLY A 27 -7.54 -0.48 -11.77
CA GLY A 27 -7.71 -1.58 -10.81
C GLY A 27 -6.87 -1.39 -9.55
N THR A 28 -5.61 -1.00 -9.71
CA THR A 28 -4.70 -0.69 -8.58
C THR A 28 -5.19 0.51 -7.79
N LEU A 29 -5.65 1.56 -8.49
CA LEU A 29 -6.18 2.76 -7.85
C LEU A 29 -7.45 2.47 -7.05
N ASP A 30 -8.36 1.68 -7.60
CA ASP A 30 -9.58 1.25 -6.94
C ASP A 30 -9.29 0.50 -5.62
N GLU A 31 -8.37 -0.47 -5.65
CA GLU A 31 -7.96 -1.18 -4.43
C GLU A 31 -7.22 -0.28 -3.42
N LEU A 32 -6.38 0.64 -3.91
CA LEU A 32 -5.64 1.60 -3.06
C LEU A 32 -6.61 2.55 -2.34
N PHE A 33 -7.51 3.21 -3.06
CA PHE A 33 -8.45 4.16 -2.47
C PHE A 33 -9.49 3.49 -1.57
N GLU A 34 -9.96 2.28 -1.93
CA GLU A 34 -10.83 1.48 -1.06
C GLU A 34 -10.13 1.18 0.27
N THR A 35 -8.87 0.75 0.23
CA THR A 35 -8.09 0.44 1.44
C THR A 35 -7.86 1.67 2.29
N MET A 36 -7.42 2.78 1.69
CA MET A 36 -7.20 4.04 2.42
C MET A 36 -8.48 4.53 3.09
N THR A 37 -9.61 4.49 2.39
CA THR A 37 -10.92 4.89 2.93
C THR A 37 -11.33 4.01 4.12
N LEU A 38 -11.14 2.69 4.02
CA LEU A 38 -11.48 1.76 5.10
C LEU A 38 -10.59 1.96 6.35
N VAL A 39 -9.31 2.26 6.17
CA VAL A 39 -8.39 2.55 7.28
C VAL A 39 -8.72 3.91 7.89
N GLN A 40 -8.89 4.95 7.07
CA GLN A 40 -9.24 6.31 7.48
C GLN A 40 -10.52 6.34 8.34
N THR A 41 -11.56 5.61 7.91
CA THR A 41 -12.86 5.55 8.60
C THR A 41 -12.91 4.56 9.77
N GLY A 42 -11.79 3.88 10.07
CA GLY A 42 -11.71 2.87 11.13
C GLY A 42 -12.55 1.62 10.87
N LYS A 43 -12.97 1.38 9.62
CA LYS A 43 -13.76 0.20 9.21
C LYS A 43 -12.89 -1.03 8.95
N SER A 44 -11.57 -0.85 8.86
CA SER A 44 -10.57 -1.92 8.84
C SER A 44 -9.52 -1.66 9.90
N ARG A 45 -8.83 -2.73 10.36
CA ARG A 45 -7.63 -2.58 11.20
C ARG A 45 -6.63 -1.68 10.47
N LYS A 46 -5.84 -0.90 11.21
CA LYS A 46 -4.70 -0.17 10.63
C LYS A 46 -3.70 -1.19 10.07
N ARG A 47 -3.29 -0.99 8.83
CA ARG A 47 -2.33 -1.82 8.10
C ARG A 47 -1.35 -0.89 7.40
N PRO A 48 -0.07 -1.26 7.27
CA PRO A 48 0.83 -0.60 6.35
C PRO A 48 0.26 -0.57 4.94
N ILE A 49 0.31 0.60 4.30
CA ILE A 49 0.07 0.79 2.86
C ILE A 49 1.36 1.29 2.26
N LEU A 50 1.98 0.51 1.37
CA LEU A 50 3.26 0.82 0.75
C LEU A 50 3.06 1.13 -0.72
N LEU A 51 3.61 2.24 -1.19
CA LEU A 51 3.55 2.71 -2.56
C LEU A 51 4.94 2.64 -3.18
N PHE A 52 5.12 1.75 -4.16
CA PHE A 52 6.40 1.58 -4.85
C PHE A 52 6.61 2.67 -5.90
N GLY A 53 7.80 3.29 -5.89
CA GLY A 53 8.23 4.27 -6.88
C GLY A 53 7.53 5.61 -6.71
N ARG A 54 8.00 6.45 -5.77
CA ARG A 54 7.41 7.74 -5.41
C ARG A 54 7.08 8.62 -6.62
N ALA A 55 8.01 8.72 -7.57
CA ALA A 55 7.89 9.60 -8.73
C ALA A 55 6.65 9.33 -9.60
N PHE A 56 6.21 8.06 -9.67
CA PHE A 56 4.98 7.71 -10.38
C PHE A 56 3.75 8.30 -9.68
N TRP A 57 3.64 8.09 -8.37
CA TRP A 57 2.49 8.47 -7.56
C TRP A 57 2.35 9.98 -7.41
N GLU A 58 3.45 10.70 -7.16
CA GLU A 58 3.44 12.17 -7.03
C GLU A 58 3.06 12.84 -8.35
N LYS A 59 3.37 12.22 -9.49
CA LYS A 59 2.92 12.69 -10.80
C LYS A 59 1.44 12.37 -11.07
N LEU A 60 0.93 11.28 -10.50
CA LEU A 60 -0.46 10.83 -10.71
C LEU A 60 -1.45 11.53 -9.79
N ILE A 61 -1.11 11.70 -8.51
CA ILE A 61 -1.98 12.25 -7.47
C ILE A 61 -1.16 13.22 -6.61
N ASN A 62 -1.64 14.46 -6.52
CA ASN A 62 -1.15 15.40 -5.52
C ASN A 62 -1.96 15.22 -4.22
N PHE A 63 -1.47 14.37 -3.32
CA PHE A 63 -2.15 14.12 -2.04
C PHE A 63 -2.24 15.38 -1.15
N GLN A 64 -1.22 16.25 -1.20
CA GLN A 64 -1.25 17.51 -0.45
C GLN A 64 -2.39 18.41 -0.91
N HIS A 65 -2.66 18.46 -2.21
CA HIS A 65 -3.79 19.23 -2.72
C HIS A 65 -5.14 18.72 -2.19
N LEU A 66 -5.28 17.41 -1.96
CA LEU A 66 -6.48 16.83 -1.35
C LEU A 66 -6.62 17.26 0.12
N VAL A 67 -5.52 17.37 0.86
CA VAL A 67 -5.50 17.91 2.23
C VAL A 67 -5.87 19.41 2.20
N ASP A 68 -5.22 20.19 1.35
CA ASP A 68 -5.37 21.64 1.27
C ASP A 68 -6.81 22.06 0.87
N THR A 69 -7.47 21.24 0.05
CA THR A 69 -8.87 21.44 -0.37
C THR A 69 -9.89 20.84 0.58
N GLY A 70 -9.45 20.18 1.66
CA GLY A 70 -10.32 19.57 2.67
C GLY A 70 -11.03 18.30 2.20
N MET A 71 -10.54 17.65 1.15
CA MET A 71 -11.09 16.39 0.61
C MET A 71 -10.66 15.18 1.44
N ILE A 72 -9.49 15.26 2.08
CA ILE A 72 -9.01 14.31 3.10
C ILE A 72 -8.56 15.08 4.36
N SER A 73 -8.49 14.41 5.50
CA SER A 73 -8.12 15.04 6.77
C SER A 73 -6.62 15.31 6.83
N PRO A 74 -6.18 16.39 7.48
CA PRO A 74 -4.77 16.56 7.81
C PRO A 74 -4.27 15.36 8.62
N GLY A 75 -3.18 14.74 8.17
CA GLY A 75 -2.62 13.52 8.75
C GLY A 75 -2.95 12.26 7.95
N ASP A 76 -3.92 12.27 7.04
CA ASP A 76 -4.25 11.12 6.19
C ASP A 76 -3.14 10.82 5.16
N GLU A 77 -2.28 11.79 4.86
CA GLU A 77 -1.04 11.59 4.09
C GLU A 77 -0.05 10.63 4.78
N ASN A 78 -0.23 10.36 6.08
CA ASN A 78 0.55 9.37 6.83
C ASN A 78 -0.05 7.95 6.78
N LEU A 79 -1.16 7.74 6.05
CA LEU A 79 -1.77 6.41 5.89
C LEU A 79 -0.93 5.48 5.01
N PHE A 80 -0.05 6.04 4.18
CA PHE A 80 0.81 5.30 3.27
C PHE A 80 2.27 5.74 3.36
N HIS A 81 3.17 4.87 2.91
CA HIS A 81 4.60 5.13 2.85
C HIS A 81 5.13 4.80 1.46
N PHE A 82 5.96 5.69 0.93
CA PHE A 82 6.70 5.40 -0.30
C PHE A 82 7.89 4.50 -0.01
N VAL A 83 8.15 3.58 -0.93
CA VAL A 83 9.32 2.69 -0.91
C VAL A 83 9.86 2.55 -2.33
N GLU A 84 11.16 2.37 -2.47
CA GLU A 84 11.84 2.25 -3.76
C GLU A 84 12.32 0.83 -4.02
N THR A 85 12.56 0.03 -2.98
CA THR A 85 13.05 -1.35 -3.12
C THR A 85 12.26 -2.36 -2.29
N ALA A 86 12.40 -3.64 -2.65
CA ALA A 86 11.78 -4.73 -1.91
C ALA A 86 12.33 -4.83 -0.48
N GLU A 87 13.62 -4.54 -0.31
CA GLU A 87 14.33 -4.51 0.97
C GLU A 87 13.76 -3.42 1.88
N GLU A 88 13.58 -2.20 1.37
CA GLU A 88 12.98 -1.10 2.14
C GLU A 88 11.55 -1.43 2.58
N ALA A 89 10.75 -2.02 1.68
CA ALA A 89 9.41 -2.47 2.00
C ALA A 89 9.43 -3.56 3.09
N TRP A 90 10.34 -4.51 3.00
CA TRP A 90 10.49 -5.57 4.00
C TRP A 90 10.93 -5.01 5.36
N GLU A 91 11.92 -4.14 5.39
CA GLU A 91 12.40 -3.48 6.61
C GLU A 91 11.27 -2.69 7.30
N TYR A 92 10.47 -1.96 6.52
CA TYR A 92 9.30 -1.26 7.04
C TYR A 92 8.31 -2.22 7.70
N LEU A 93 7.99 -3.33 7.04
CA LEU A 93 7.04 -4.33 7.56
C LEU A 93 7.59 -5.07 8.78
N ALA A 94 8.87 -5.46 8.75
CA ALA A 94 9.55 -6.13 9.85
C ALA A 94 9.59 -5.22 11.09
N GLY A 95 9.94 -3.95 10.92
CA GLY A 95 9.91 -2.96 12.00
C GLY A 95 8.49 -2.73 12.55
N HIS A 96 7.48 -2.67 11.68
CA HIS A 96 6.09 -2.47 12.09
C HIS A 96 5.52 -3.65 12.90
N TYR A 97 5.87 -4.88 12.54
CA TYR A 97 5.34 -6.10 13.18
C TYR A 97 6.27 -6.76 14.20
N GLY A 98 7.51 -6.27 14.32
CA GLY A 98 8.53 -6.88 15.18
C GLY A 98 8.96 -8.26 14.70
N PHE A 99 9.05 -8.48 13.39
CA PHE A 99 9.63 -9.72 12.85
C PHE A 99 11.15 -9.70 13.06
N ASP A 100 11.73 -10.82 13.50
CA ASP A 100 13.18 -11.01 13.43
C ASP A 100 13.56 -11.02 11.94
N ALA A 101 14.13 -9.94 11.44
CA ALA A 101 14.56 -9.85 10.05
C ALA A 101 15.77 -10.77 9.84
N THR A 102 15.54 -11.99 9.35
CA THR A 102 16.61 -12.74 8.69
C THR A 102 17.08 -11.94 7.47
N PRO A 103 18.40 -11.85 7.21
CA PRO A 103 18.90 -11.17 6.02
C PRO A 103 18.18 -11.69 4.77
N THR A 104 17.70 -10.77 3.93
CA THR A 104 17.11 -11.12 2.64
C THR A 104 18.20 -11.74 1.77
N GLU A 105 18.12 -13.03 1.50
CA GLU A 105 18.96 -13.68 0.48
C GLU A 105 18.29 -13.50 -0.88
N THR A 106 18.95 -12.76 -1.77
CA THR A 106 18.52 -12.59 -3.16
C THR A 106 18.66 -13.95 -3.86
N GLY A 107 17.55 -14.58 -4.22
CA GLY A 107 17.58 -15.84 -4.98
C GLY A 107 18.17 -15.65 -6.37
N ASP A 108 18.70 -16.73 -6.97
CA ASP A 108 19.43 -16.71 -8.25
C ASP A 108 18.68 -16.05 -9.44
N LEU A 109 17.35 -15.87 -9.32
CA LEU A 109 16.48 -15.26 -10.33
C LEU A 109 16.32 -13.74 -10.19
N ALA A 110 16.84 -13.12 -9.13
CA ALA A 110 16.68 -11.70 -8.84
C ALA A 110 17.90 -10.85 -9.27
N VAL A 111 18.82 -11.42 -10.06
CA VAL A 111 20.04 -10.74 -10.51
C VAL A 111 19.81 -9.79 -11.69
N ASP A 112 18.66 -9.86 -12.39
CA ASP A 112 18.42 -9.04 -13.58
C ASP A 112 16.92 -8.69 -13.77
N ILE A 113 16.46 -7.56 -13.20
CA ILE A 113 15.48 -6.60 -13.78
C ILE A 113 15.79 -5.20 -13.23
#